data_AF-A0A7V9PCV7-F1
#
_entry.id   AF-A0A7V9PCV7-F1
#
_cell.length_a   1.000
_cell.length_b   1.000
_cell.length_c   1.000
_cell.angle_alpha   90.00
_cell.angle_beta   90.00
_cell.angle_gamma   90.00
#
_symmetry.space_group_name_H-M   'P 1'
#
loop_
_entity.id
_entity.type
_entity.pdbx_description
1 polymer ?
#
loop_
_entity_poly.entity_id
_entity_poly.type
_entity_poly.pdbx_seq_one_letter_code
_entity_poly.pdbx_strand_id
1 'polypeptide(L)'
;MPGELAWAPPGPGDWWLVTEHFPYPVSRLFSSLFPASTVGWKHGGARYGLPTGGPRWASVNGWIYYGPQVPLTAEELELREAAATRTLSSSPWRDEVRRWHREERPQVVAANRAMQAVDPAALDDGGLDAHFADALHNFLRWAPLHFEHTGFDVVAGHLFSSADAWGVDPAALAELLAGFSPASSAVDAHLRAVA
;
A
#
# COMPACT_ATOMS: atom_id res chain seq x y z
N MET A 1 13.16 14.97 32.24
CA MET A 1 12.36 13.74 32.44
C MET A 1 11.49 13.58 31.21
N PRO A 2 11.60 12.49 30.43
CA PRO A 2 10.59 12.20 29.42
C PRO A 2 9.23 12.15 30.13
N GLY A 3 8.25 12.91 29.66
CA GLY A 3 6.89 12.84 30.21
C GLY A 3 6.37 11.41 30.09
N GLU A 4 5.58 10.98 31.07
CA GLU A 4 4.95 9.65 31.06
C GLU A 4 4.11 9.47 29.78
N LEU A 5 4.38 8.43 29.00
CA LEU A 5 3.63 8.13 27.79
C LEU A 5 2.29 7.51 28.17
N ALA A 6 1.22 8.28 28.07
CA ALA A 6 -0.13 7.75 28.20
C ALA A 6 -0.52 6.98 26.93
N TRP A 7 -1.13 5.80 27.11
CA TRP A 7 -1.76 5.08 26.00
C TRP A 7 -3.23 5.48 25.92
N ALA A 8 -3.63 6.09 24.81
CA ALA A 8 -5.02 6.40 24.52
C ALA A 8 -5.51 5.45 23.42
N PRO A 9 -6.67 4.78 23.59
CA PRO A 9 -7.17 3.87 22.57
C PRO A 9 -7.41 4.59 21.24
N PRO A 10 -7.11 3.96 20.09
CA PRO A 10 -7.32 4.54 18.75
C PRO A 10 -8.74 5.04 18.45
N GLY A 11 -9.74 4.41 19.06
CA GLY A 11 -11.16 4.69 18.84
C GLY A 11 -12.04 3.46 19.11
N PRO A 12 -13.35 3.54 18.85
CA PRO A 12 -14.26 2.40 19.02
C PRO A 12 -14.01 1.30 17.98
N GLY A 13 -14.41 0.07 18.33
CA GLY A 13 -14.23 -1.14 17.52
C GLY A 13 -12.94 -1.89 17.81
N ASP A 14 -12.70 -2.96 17.05
CA ASP A 14 -11.49 -3.78 17.19
C ASP A 14 -10.32 -3.16 16.41
N TRP A 15 -9.18 -3.00 17.08
CA TRP A 15 -7.97 -2.44 16.49
C TRP A 15 -6.82 -3.43 16.61
N TRP A 16 -6.15 -3.70 15.51
CA TRP A 16 -5.02 -4.62 15.42
C TRP A 16 -3.73 -3.85 15.32
N LEU A 17 -2.77 -4.15 16.20
CA LEU A 17 -1.41 -3.64 16.10
C LEU A 17 -0.72 -4.30 14.89
N VAL A 18 -0.11 -3.48 14.03
CA VAL A 18 0.38 -3.91 12.70
C VAL A 18 1.90 -4.10 12.69
N THR A 19 2.41 -4.92 13.61
CA THR A 19 3.86 -5.13 13.76
C THR A 19 4.48 -5.95 12.64
N GLU A 20 3.67 -6.69 11.88
CA GLU A 20 4.10 -7.45 10.72
C GLU A 20 4.51 -6.54 9.55
N HIS A 21 3.99 -5.31 9.51
CA HIS A 21 4.41 -4.28 8.54
C HIS A 21 5.26 -3.18 9.17
N PHE A 22 5.01 -2.83 10.44
CA PHE A 22 5.70 -1.78 11.19
C PHE A 22 6.27 -2.34 12.50
N PRO A 23 7.42 -3.04 12.46
CA PRO A 23 7.98 -3.71 13.63
C PRO A 23 8.50 -2.76 14.71
N TYR A 24 8.60 -1.46 14.39
CA TYR A 24 9.06 -0.41 15.29
C TYR A 24 8.14 0.82 15.21
N PRO A 25 8.13 1.68 16.25
CA PRO A 25 7.40 2.94 16.20
C PRO A 25 7.82 3.79 15.00
N VAL A 26 6.84 4.31 14.27
CA VAL A 26 7.05 5.19 13.12
C VAL A 26 7.13 6.65 13.56
N SER A 27 7.70 7.49 12.70
CA SER A 27 7.72 8.94 12.93
C SER A 27 6.31 9.53 12.87
N ARG A 28 6.12 10.68 13.55
CA ARG A 28 4.86 11.43 13.46
C ARG A 28 4.51 11.78 12.02
N LEU A 29 5.49 12.22 11.24
CA LEU A 29 5.31 12.53 9.82
C LEU A 29 4.77 11.32 9.06
N PHE A 30 5.39 10.15 9.19
CA PHE A 30 4.93 8.94 8.51
C PHE A 30 3.48 8.60 8.91
N SER A 31 3.19 8.60 10.22
CA SER A 31 1.82 8.30 10.70
C SER A 31 0.76 9.27 10.21
N SER A 32 1.13 10.51 9.85
CA SER A 32 0.21 11.49 9.28
C SER A 32 -0.03 11.31 7.77
N LEU A 33 0.97 10.79 7.04
CA LEU A 33 0.92 10.63 5.58
C LEU A 33 0.39 9.26 5.15
N PHE A 34 0.71 8.21 5.91
CA PHE A 34 0.38 6.83 5.56
C PHE A 34 -1.12 6.58 5.36
N PRO A 35 -2.04 7.11 6.18
CA PRO A 35 -3.47 6.92 5.92
C PRO A 35 -3.90 7.45 4.54
N ALA A 36 -3.35 8.59 4.13
CA ALA A 36 -3.65 9.20 2.83
C ALA A 36 -3.08 8.41 1.65
N SER A 37 -1.96 7.70 1.80
CA SER A 37 -1.50 6.79 0.75
C SER A 37 -2.41 5.57 0.60
N THR A 38 -3.01 5.08 1.69
CA THR A 38 -3.87 3.88 1.62
C THR A 38 -5.23 4.08 0.94
N VAL A 39 -5.60 5.31 0.57
CA VAL A 39 -6.86 5.60 -0.16
C VAL A 39 -6.95 4.83 -1.49
N GLY A 40 -5.80 4.47 -2.06
CA GLY A 40 -5.73 3.64 -3.27
C GLY A 40 -6.50 2.33 -3.14
N TRP A 41 -6.58 1.71 -1.95
CA TRP A 41 -7.38 0.50 -1.75
C TRP A 41 -8.85 0.67 -2.11
N LYS A 42 -9.44 1.86 -1.84
CA LYS A 42 -10.82 2.13 -2.23
C LYS A 42 -10.97 2.14 -3.75
N HIS A 43 -10.01 2.73 -4.46
CA HIS A 43 -10.01 2.78 -5.93
C HIS A 43 -9.76 1.40 -6.54
N GLY A 44 -8.76 0.66 -6.06
CA GLY A 44 -8.45 -0.70 -6.50
C GLY A 44 -9.62 -1.65 -6.24
N GLY A 45 -10.20 -1.60 -5.04
CA GLY A 45 -11.40 -2.36 -4.69
C GLY A 45 -12.58 -2.04 -5.59
N ALA A 46 -12.79 -0.77 -5.95
CA ALA A 46 -13.81 -0.39 -6.93
C ALA A 46 -13.55 -0.90 -8.33
N ARG A 47 -12.29 -0.83 -8.77
CA ARG A 47 -11.86 -1.29 -10.10
C ARG A 47 -12.09 -2.79 -10.29
N TYR A 48 -11.73 -3.58 -9.28
CA TYR A 48 -11.75 -5.04 -9.35
C TYR A 48 -12.99 -5.70 -8.73
N GLY A 49 -13.85 -4.92 -8.07
CA GLY A 49 -15.04 -5.45 -7.40
C GLY A 49 -14.75 -6.15 -6.07
N LEU A 50 -13.68 -5.75 -5.37
CA LEU A 50 -13.38 -6.30 -4.05
C LEU A 50 -14.40 -5.80 -3.01
N PRO A 51 -14.97 -6.68 -2.18
CA PRO A 51 -15.97 -6.32 -1.18
C PRO A 51 -15.33 -5.74 0.10
N THR A 52 -14.26 -4.96 -0.06
CA THR A 52 -13.52 -4.34 1.04
C THR A 52 -13.94 -2.88 1.20
N GLY A 53 -14.20 -2.51 2.45
CA GLY A 53 -14.49 -1.15 2.86
C GLY A 53 -13.27 -0.23 2.87
N GLY A 54 -13.47 1.02 3.28
CA GLY A 54 -12.37 1.98 3.44
C GLY A 54 -11.48 1.61 4.62
N PRO A 55 -10.14 1.67 4.48
CA PRO A 55 -9.23 1.38 5.60
C PRO A 55 -9.37 2.41 6.70
N ARG A 56 -9.12 1.98 7.95
CA ARG A 56 -8.98 2.87 9.10
C ARG A 56 -7.63 2.65 9.75
N TRP A 57 -6.90 3.74 9.92
CA TRP A 57 -5.57 3.75 10.53
C TRP A 57 -5.55 4.69 11.71
N ALA A 58 -4.76 4.35 12.71
CA ALA A 58 -4.45 5.20 13.84
C ALA A 58 -3.00 5.00 14.28
N SER A 59 -2.46 6.00 14.96
CA SER A 59 -1.14 5.94 15.60
C SER A 59 -1.29 6.23 17.09
N VAL A 60 -0.76 5.35 17.94
CA VAL A 60 -0.67 5.56 19.39
C VAL A 60 0.79 5.40 19.79
N ASN A 61 1.41 6.47 20.28
CA ASN A 61 2.82 6.50 20.66
C ASN A 61 3.77 6.00 19.55
N GLY A 62 3.44 6.28 18.28
CA GLY A 62 4.20 5.86 17.10
C GLY A 62 3.89 4.44 16.61
N TRP A 63 3.06 3.67 17.31
CA TRP A 63 2.61 2.36 16.84
C TRP A 63 1.40 2.49 15.94
N ILE A 64 1.43 1.83 14.77
CA ILE A 64 0.34 1.83 13.81
C ILE A 64 -0.67 0.73 14.15
N TYR A 65 -1.94 1.12 14.18
CA TYR A 65 -3.08 0.22 14.35
C TYR A 65 -3.97 0.28 13.12
N TYR A 66 -4.43 -0.89 12.68
CA TYR A 66 -5.48 -1.04 11.69
C TYR A 66 -6.82 -1.25 12.39
N GLY A 67 -7.85 -0.52 11.98
CA GLY A 67 -9.17 -0.54 12.60
C GLY A 67 -10.21 -1.27 11.75
N PRO A 68 -11.47 -1.33 12.21
CA PRO A 68 -12.54 -1.94 11.43
C PRO A 68 -12.77 -1.14 10.15
N GLN A 69 -12.89 -1.80 9.01
CA GLN A 69 -13.14 -1.11 7.74
C GLN A 69 -14.49 -0.38 7.78
N VAL A 70 -14.60 0.73 7.05
CA VAL A 70 -15.89 1.39 6.83
C VAL A 70 -16.76 0.50 5.94
N PRO A 71 -17.90 -0.02 6.42
CA PRO A 71 -18.74 -0.92 5.62
C PRO A 71 -19.22 -0.27 4.33
N LEU A 72 -19.36 -1.08 3.28
CA LEU A 72 -19.93 -0.65 2.00
C LEU A 72 -21.45 -0.48 2.14
N THR A 73 -22.02 0.47 1.39
CA THR A 73 -23.47 0.56 1.21
C THR A 73 -23.99 -0.55 0.28
N ALA A 74 -25.30 -0.77 0.26
CA ALA A 74 -25.92 -1.71 -0.67
C ALA A 74 -25.64 -1.32 -2.14
N GLU A 75 -25.73 -0.03 -2.47
CA GLU A 75 -25.41 0.49 -3.80
C GLU A 75 -23.94 0.26 -4.16
N GLU A 76 -23.02 0.52 -3.23
CA GLU A 76 -21.60 0.24 -3.45
C GLU A 76 -21.37 -1.26 -3.70
N LEU A 77 -22.06 -2.15 -2.97
CA LEU A 77 -21.96 -3.58 -3.15
C LEU A 77 -22.44 -4.05 -4.53
N GLU A 78 -23.57 -3.53 -5.03
CA GLU A 78 -24.06 -3.81 -6.39
C GLU A 78 -23.03 -3.39 -7.45
N LEU A 79 -22.43 -2.21 -7.29
CA LEU A 79 -21.37 -1.74 -8.16
C LEU A 79 -20.12 -2.62 -8.09
N ARG A 80 -19.77 -3.14 -6.90
CA ARG A 80 -18.68 -4.10 -6.72
C ARG A 80 -18.96 -5.40 -7.44
N GLU A 81 -20.17 -5.95 -7.34
CA GLU A 81 -20.56 -7.20 -8.01
C GLU A 81 -20.45 -7.08 -9.54
N ALA A 82 -20.93 -5.97 -10.10
CA ALA A 82 -20.79 -5.70 -11.53
C ALA A 82 -19.29 -5.59 -11.95
N ALA A 83 -18.45 -4.96 -11.12
CA ALA A 83 -17.01 -4.87 -11.37
C ALA A 83 -16.30 -6.22 -11.23
N ALA A 84 -16.68 -7.05 -10.27
CA ALA A 84 -16.15 -8.39 -10.09
C ALA A 84 -16.47 -9.27 -11.30
N THR A 85 -17.71 -9.23 -11.79
CA THR A 85 -18.13 -9.96 -13.00
C THR A 85 -17.28 -9.58 -14.22
N ARG A 86 -17.03 -8.28 -14.41
CA ARG A 86 -16.13 -7.81 -15.48
C ARG A 86 -14.69 -8.27 -15.25
N THR A 87 -14.21 -8.23 -14.02
CA THR A 87 -12.85 -8.64 -13.66
C THR A 87 -12.59 -10.09 -14.03
N LEU A 88 -13.49 -10.98 -13.64
CA LEU A 88 -13.40 -12.41 -13.91
C LEU A 88 -13.50 -12.74 -15.41
N SER A 89 -14.32 -11.98 -16.17
CA SER A 89 -14.54 -12.24 -17.59
C SER A 89 -13.48 -11.64 -18.53
N SER A 90 -12.80 -10.55 -18.12
CA SER A 90 -11.91 -9.78 -19.01
C SER A 90 -10.46 -9.68 -18.55
N SER A 91 -10.15 -10.11 -17.32
CA SER A 91 -8.78 -10.07 -16.77
C SER A 91 -8.08 -8.69 -16.83
N PRO A 92 -8.72 -7.60 -16.34
CA PRO A 92 -8.23 -6.23 -16.50
C PRO A 92 -6.89 -5.96 -15.80
N TRP A 93 -6.46 -6.82 -14.88
CA TRP A 93 -5.13 -6.73 -14.24
C TRP A 93 -3.97 -6.80 -15.23
N ARG A 94 -4.15 -7.46 -16.38
CA ARG A 94 -3.13 -7.46 -17.44
C ARG A 94 -2.93 -6.07 -18.02
N ASP A 95 -3.99 -5.26 -18.07
CA ASP A 95 -3.96 -3.91 -18.61
C ASP A 95 -3.37 -2.95 -17.59
N GLU A 96 -3.69 -3.14 -16.30
CA GLU A 96 -3.03 -2.45 -15.19
C GLU A 96 -1.51 -2.66 -15.20
N VAL A 97 -1.03 -3.89 -15.36
CA VAL A 97 0.42 -4.16 -15.47
C VAL A 97 1.02 -3.42 -16.67
N ARG A 98 0.34 -3.39 -17.82
CA ARG A 98 0.84 -2.64 -18.99
C ARG A 98 0.87 -1.14 -18.72
N ARG A 99 -0.16 -0.56 -18.11
CA ARG A 99 -0.25 0.85 -17.74
C ARG A 99 0.85 1.23 -16.75
N TRP A 100 1.07 0.41 -15.73
CA TRP A 100 2.15 0.59 -14.75
C TRP A 100 3.51 0.70 -15.44
N HIS A 101 3.85 -0.26 -16.29
CA HIS A 101 5.16 -0.30 -16.93
C HIS A 101 5.36 0.77 -18.01
N ARG A 102 4.31 1.11 -18.76
CA ARG A 102 4.42 2.04 -19.91
C ARG A 102 4.22 3.50 -19.55
N GLU A 103 3.43 3.79 -18.52
CA GLU A 103 2.95 5.15 -18.24
C GLU A 103 3.27 5.59 -16.81
N GLU A 104 2.72 4.89 -15.81
CA GLU A 104 2.76 5.36 -14.42
C GLU A 104 4.16 5.27 -13.81
N ARG A 105 4.84 4.12 -13.91
CA ARG A 105 6.18 3.94 -13.34
C ARG A 105 7.20 4.94 -13.91
N PRO A 106 7.30 5.15 -15.25
CA PRO A 106 8.18 6.18 -15.78
C PRO A 106 7.91 7.57 -15.20
N GLN A 107 6.63 7.95 -15.05
CA GLN A 107 6.24 9.25 -14.48
C GLN A 107 6.62 9.36 -13.00
N VAL A 108 6.31 8.34 -12.19
CA VAL A 108 6.69 8.28 -10.77
C VAL A 108 8.21 8.38 -10.61
N VAL A 109 8.96 7.61 -11.39
CA VAL A 109 10.43 7.63 -11.35
C VAL A 109 10.99 8.99 -11.76
N ALA A 110 10.45 9.60 -12.82
CA ALA A 110 10.89 10.92 -13.27
C ALA A 110 10.60 12.00 -12.21
N ALA A 111 9.40 11.98 -11.60
CA ALA A 111 9.03 12.91 -10.54
C ALA A 111 9.92 12.77 -9.30
N ASN A 112 10.17 11.54 -8.85
CA ASN A 112 11.09 11.29 -7.73
C ASN A 112 12.52 11.73 -8.03
N ARG A 113 13.03 11.47 -9.24
CA ARG A 113 14.36 11.92 -9.66
C ARG A 113 14.47 13.44 -9.74
N ALA A 114 13.42 14.12 -10.19
CA ALA A 114 13.39 15.58 -10.20
C ALA A 114 13.48 16.15 -8.79
N MET A 115 12.79 15.56 -7.81
CA MET A 115 12.94 15.94 -6.40
C MET A 115 14.36 15.68 -5.88
N GLN A 116 14.95 14.52 -6.20
CA GLN A 116 16.31 14.14 -5.78
C GLN A 116 17.43 14.94 -6.45
N ALA A 117 17.16 15.64 -7.56
CA ALA A 117 18.14 16.44 -8.28
C ALA A 117 18.40 17.81 -7.62
N VAL A 118 17.55 18.22 -6.68
CA VAL A 118 17.73 19.45 -5.89
C VAL A 118 18.77 19.17 -4.81
N ASP A 119 19.82 20.00 -4.73
CA ASP A 119 20.78 19.98 -3.63
C ASP A 119 20.22 20.78 -2.45
N PRO A 120 19.79 20.12 -1.34
CA PRO A 120 19.20 20.83 -0.22
C PRO A 120 20.19 21.75 0.50
N ALA A 121 21.50 21.49 0.40
CA ALA A 121 22.53 22.30 1.05
C ALA A 121 22.74 23.65 0.35
N ALA A 122 22.26 23.79 -0.89
CA ALA A 122 22.32 25.02 -1.66
C ALA A 122 21.07 25.91 -1.49
N LEU A 123 20.03 25.44 -0.78
CA LEU A 123 18.80 26.18 -0.54
C LEU A 123 18.93 27.08 0.70
N ASP A 124 18.23 28.22 0.67
CA ASP A 124 17.95 28.98 1.89
C ASP A 124 16.79 28.33 2.66
N ASP A 125 16.48 28.84 3.86
CA ASP A 125 15.42 28.29 4.71
C ASP A 125 14.05 28.26 4.00
N GLY A 126 13.75 29.30 3.21
CA GLY A 126 12.50 29.37 2.44
C GLY A 126 12.45 28.35 1.31
N GLY A 127 13.56 28.17 0.59
CA GLY A 127 13.71 27.15 -0.44
C GLY A 127 13.63 25.74 0.12
N LEU A 128 14.21 25.50 1.30
CA LEU A 128 14.15 24.21 1.97
C LEU A 128 12.72 23.85 2.41
N ASP A 129 11.98 24.81 2.96
CA ASP A 129 10.56 24.63 3.34
C ASP A 129 9.69 24.30 2.11
N ALA A 130 9.86 25.06 1.02
CA ALA A 130 9.17 24.81 -0.24
C ALA A 130 9.50 23.42 -0.80
N HIS A 131 10.78 23.05 -0.80
CA HIS A 131 11.22 21.73 -1.28
C HIS A 131 10.66 20.59 -0.43
N PHE A 132 10.59 20.76 0.88
CA PHE A 132 9.97 19.79 1.77
C PHE A 132 8.47 19.64 1.49
N ALA A 133 7.74 20.74 1.31
CA ALA A 133 6.33 20.72 0.94
C ALA A 133 6.10 20.01 -0.41
N ASP A 134 6.95 20.29 -1.41
CA ASP A 134 6.90 19.63 -2.72
C ASP A 134 7.16 18.12 -2.61
N ALA A 135 8.12 17.70 -1.78
CA ALA A 135 8.37 16.29 -1.52
C ALA A 135 7.17 15.59 -0.89
N LEU A 136 6.48 16.23 0.05
CA LEU A 136 5.25 15.72 0.65
C LEU A 136 4.11 15.61 -0.37
N HIS A 137 3.90 16.64 -1.20
CA HIS A 137 2.91 16.61 -2.26
C HIS A 137 3.21 15.51 -3.30
N ASN A 138 4.48 15.34 -3.67
CA ASN A 138 4.90 14.29 -4.58
C ASN A 138 4.66 12.89 -3.99
N PHE A 139 4.96 12.69 -2.69
CA PHE A 139 4.62 11.44 -2.00
C PHE A 139 3.11 11.18 -2.03
N LEU A 140 2.30 12.15 -1.60
CA LEU A 140 0.84 12.00 -1.53
C LEU A 140 0.18 11.80 -2.90
N ARG A 141 0.80 12.32 -3.97
CA ARG A 141 0.34 12.11 -5.35
C ARG A 141 0.53 10.67 -5.82
N TRP A 142 1.69 10.06 -5.54
CA TRP A 142 2.07 8.79 -6.15
C TRP A 142 1.94 7.58 -5.25
N ALA A 143 2.07 7.76 -3.92
CA ALA A 143 1.94 6.66 -2.96
C ALA A 143 0.59 5.92 -3.04
N PRO A 144 -0.55 6.56 -3.38
CA PRO A 144 -1.81 5.84 -3.59
C PRO A 144 -1.76 4.75 -4.65
N LEU A 145 -0.91 4.87 -5.68
CA LEU A 145 -0.82 3.84 -6.73
C LEU A 145 -0.38 2.47 -6.17
N HIS A 146 0.44 2.46 -5.11
CA HIS A 146 0.84 1.22 -4.45
C HIS A 146 -0.36 0.43 -3.92
N PHE A 147 -1.33 1.13 -3.34
CA PHE A 147 -2.54 0.53 -2.76
C PHE A 147 -3.66 0.37 -3.79
N GLU A 148 -3.61 1.10 -4.90
CA GLU A 148 -4.59 1.03 -5.98
C GLU A 148 -4.38 -0.15 -6.92
N HIS A 149 -3.13 -0.58 -7.10
CA HIS A 149 -2.79 -1.73 -7.94
C HIS A 149 -3.03 -3.05 -7.22
N THR A 150 -4.29 -3.43 -7.04
CA THR A 150 -4.70 -4.67 -6.37
C THR A 150 -4.98 -5.83 -7.33
N GLY A 151 -4.65 -5.69 -8.63
CA GLY A 151 -4.83 -6.76 -9.60
C GLY A 151 -4.07 -8.05 -9.25
N PHE A 152 -2.97 -7.94 -8.51
CA PHE A 152 -2.20 -9.09 -8.04
C PHE A 152 -2.97 -9.92 -7.00
N ASP A 153 -3.82 -9.31 -6.16
CA ASP A 153 -4.65 -10.03 -5.19
C ASP A 153 -5.65 -10.93 -5.90
N VAL A 154 -6.24 -10.44 -6.99
CA VAL A 154 -7.17 -11.22 -7.84
C VAL A 154 -6.46 -12.42 -8.46
N VAL A 155 -5.26 -12.20 -9.01
CA VAL A 155 -4.48 -13.28 -9.64
C VAL A 155 -4.02 -14.31 -8.60
N ALA A 156 -3.56 -13.86 -7.43
CA ALA A 156 -3.18 -14.74 -6.34
C ALA A 156 -4.38 -15.58 -5.87
N GLY A 157 -5.55 -14.95 -5.68
CA GLY A 157 -6.79 -15.64 -5.34
C GLY A 157 -7.17 -16.71 -6.37
N HIS A 158 -7.07 -16.40 -7.67
CA HIS A 158 -7.29 -17.38 -8.74
C HIS A 158 -6.31 -18.55 -8.69
N LEU A 159 -5.03 -18.27 -8.43
CA LEU A 159 -4.00 -19.29 -8.33
C LEU A 159 -4.30 -20.25 -7.17
N PHE A 160 -4.57 -19.71 -5.97
CA PHE A 160 -4.87 -20.54 -4.80
C PHE A 160 -6.18 -21.32 -4.96
N SER A 161 -7.22 -20.71 -5.54
CA SER A 161 -8.48 -21.42 -5.84
C SER A 161 -8.29 -22.54 -6.88
N SER A 162 -7.43 -22.33 -7.88
CA SER A 162 -7.12 -23.37 -8.88
C SER A 162 -6.27 -24.50 -8.29
N ALA A 163 -5.34 -24.16 -7.39
CA ALA A 163 -4.50 -25.14 -6.71
C ALA A 163 -5.33 -26.15 -5.92
N ASP A 164 -6.31 -25.67 -5.15
CA ASP A 164 -7.27 -26.51 -4.43
C ASP A 164 -8.03 -27.45 -5.38
N ALA A 165 -8.52 -26.93 -6.50
CA ALA A 165 -9.20 -27.73 -7.53
C ALA A 165 -8.29 -28.79 -8.20
N TRP A 166 -6.98 -28.58 -8.18
CA TRP A 166 -5.98 -29.54 -8.68
C TRP A 166 -5.46 -30.50 -7.60
N GLY A 167 -5.92 -30.39 -6.35
CA GLY A 167 -5.43 -31.17 -5.22
C GLY A 167 -4.03 -30.78 -4.77
N VAL A 168 -3.60 -29.54 -5.06
CA VAL A 168 -2.34 -28.97 -4.59
C VAL A 168 -2.60 -28.17 -3.32
N ASP A 169 -1.87 -28.48 -2.26
CA ASP A 169 -1.96 -27.75 -0.98
C ASP A 169 -1.61 -26.26 -1.17
N PRO A 170 -2.54 -25.32 -0.88
CA PRO A 170 -2.27 -23.89 -0.94
C PRO A 170 -1.09 -23.44 -0.08
N ALA A 171 -0.84 -24.07 1.07
CA ALA A 171 0.29 -23.73 1.93
C ALA A 171 1.63 -24.06 1.26
N ALA A 172 1.75 -25.27 0.69
CA ALA A 172 2.92 -25.66 -0.09
C ALA A 172 3.13 -24.75 -1.31
N LEU A 173 2.05 -24.30 -1.98
CA LEU A 173 2.14 -23.35 -3.08
C LEU A 173 2.63 -21.97 -2.63
N ALA A 174 2.18 -21.48 -1.48
CA ALA A 174 2.65 -20.21 -0.92
C ALA A 174 4.15 -20.26 -0.59
N GLU A 175 4.63 -21.37 -0.02
CA GLU A 175 6.06 -21.60 0.24
C GLU A 175 6.88 -21.58 -1.05
N LEU A 176 6.37 -22.19 -2.13
CA LEU A 176 7.04 -22.16 -3.43
C LEU A 176 7.12 -20.77 -4.06
N LEU A 177 6.27 -19.82 -3.66
CA LEU A 177 6.33 -18.43 -4.14
C LEU A 177 7.23 -17.54 -3.27
N ALA A 178 7.58 -18.00 -2.07
CA ALA A 178 8.39 -17.24 -1.14
C ALA A 178 9.77 -16.91 -1.74
N GLY A 179 10.16 -15.63 -1.70
CA GLY A 179 11.46 -15.16 -2.18
C GLY A 179 11.59 -15.00 -3.70
N PHE A 180 10.57 -15.35 -4.50
CA PHE A 180 10.65 -15.27 -5.97
C PHE A 180 10.57 -13.86 -6.54
N SER A 181 10.16 -12.86 -5.74
CA SER A 181 10.15 -11.46 -6.15
C SER A 181 11.57 -10.88 -6.10
N PRO A 182 12.16 -10.46 -7.24
CA PRO A 182 13.44 -9.74 -7.24
C PRO A 182 13.37 -8.43 -6.45
N ALA A 183 12.20 -7.78 -6.42
CA ALA A 183 12.00 -6.52 -5.69
C ALA A 183 12.10 -6.70 -4.17
N SER A 184 11.63 -7.85 -3.65
CA SER A 184 11.66 -8.16 -2.22
C SER A 184 13.01 -8.77 -1.80
N SER A 185 13.56 -9.68 -2.61
CA SER A 185 14.84 -10.35 -2.31
C SER A 185 16.07 -9.46 -2.51
N ALA A 186 15.99 -8.40 -3.33
CA ALA A 186 17.08 -7.44 -3.50
C ALA A 186 17.42 -6.67 -2.21
N VAL A 187 16.45 -6.49 -1.31
CA VAL A 187 16.69 -5.83 0.00
C VAL A 187 17.58 -6.71 0.87
N ASP A 188 17.31 -8.01 0.95
CA ASP A 188 18.16 -8.95 1.70
C ASP A 188 19.57 -9.07 1.11
N ALA A 189 19.69 -8.95 -0.22
CA ALA A 189 20.99 -8.91 -0.87
C ALA A 189 21.75 -7.62 -0.53
N HIS A 190 21.05 -6.47 -0.48
CA HIS A 190 21.64 -5.20 -0.09
C HIS A 190 22.06 -5.19 1.39
N LEU A 191 21.20 -5.65 2.30
CA LEU A 191 21.50 -5.73 3.73
C LEU A 191 22.70 -6.65 4.03
N ARG A 192 22.81 -7.79 3.34
CA ARG A 192 23.98 -8.67 3.45
C ARG A 192 25.27 -8.06 2.89
N ALA A 193 25.18 -7.10 1.99
CA ALA A 193 26.36 -6.42 1.44
C ALA A 193 26.91 -5.31 2.35
N VAL A 194 26.14 -4.89 3.36
CA VAL A 194 26.50 -3.82 4.31
C VAL A 194 26.65 -4.31 5.75
N ALA A 195 26.47 -5.62 5.98
CA ALA A 195 26.73 -6.32 7.25
C ALA A 195 28.09 -7.02 7.20
#